data_AF-A0A525VKN8-F1
#
_entry.id   AF-A0A525VKN8-F1
#
_cell.length_a   1.000
_cell.length_b   1.000
_cell.length_c   1.000
_cell.angle_alpha   90.00
_cell.angle_beta   90.00
_cell.angle_gamma   90.00
#
_symmetry.space_group_name_H-M   'P 1'
#
loop_
_entity.id
_entity.type
_entity.pdbx_description
1 polymer ?
#
loop_
_entity_poly.entity_id
_entity_poly.type
_entity_poly.pdbx_seq_one_letter_code
_entity_poly.pdbx_strand_id
1 'polypeptide(L)'
;MKPGFTTAATGLFFLGLIGLFMPASGHAHSASFIFTGELVAADPHSIGGMVTDPTRLSPRSMVSGFFTFDANTVDTNASGTVGQYNGAISSLWLSVTNMAGAPYLFSFNPAGPLNTIQVNADPLAANQSYTMATSINNVVPSGPIIDGDNYYARDFFMNLLNPASNVFANDALPETPSSLSPFSPYCNLLNPDGQFRLVFAGGQGDVTLIGNLTSLSAVPLPAAAWLFGSGVIGLIGFARRKMSAMA
;
A
#
# COMPACT_ATOMS: atom_id res chain seq x y z
N MET A 1 -58.09 -49.52 -33.71
CA MET A 1 -57.98 -48.05 -33.83
C MET A 1 -57.10 -47.54 -32.70
N LYS A 2 -55.96 -46.89 -33.02
CA LYS A 2 -55.09 -46.12 -32.10
C LYS A 2 -55.79 -44.80 -31.69
N PRO A 3 -55.24 -43.94 -30.78
CA PRO A 3 -54.33 -44.15 -29.63
C PRO A 3 -54.76 -43.34 -28.36
N GLY A 4 -54.02 -43.41 -27.24
CA GLY A 4 -54.16 -42.49 -26.10
C GLY A 4 -53.03 -42.60 -25.06
N PHE A 5 -52.24 -41.53 -24.94
CA PHE A 5 -51.02 -41.35 -24.15
C PHE A 5 -51.24 -41.23 -22.62
N THR A 6 -50.13 -41.32 -21.87
CA THR A 6 -49.72 -40.59 -20.63
C THR A 6 -49.43 -41.48 -19.40
N THR A 7 -48.40 -41.31 -18.57
CA THR A 7 -47.10 -40.61 -18.58
C THR A 7 -46.32 -41.17 -17.38
N ALA A 8 -45.01 -41.39 -17.55
CA ALA A 8 -44.09 -41.80 -16.48
C ALA A 8 -43.79 -40.64 -15.50
N ALA A 9 -43.66 -40.94 -14.20
CA ALA A 9 -43.13 -40.00 -13.21
C ALA A 9 -41.95 -40.64 -12.46
N THR A 10 -40.92 -41.01 -13.21
CA THR A 10 -39.54 -41.02 -12.72
C THR A 10 -38.98 -39.62 -12.87
N GLY A 11 -38.76 -38.91 -11.77
CA GLY A 11 -38.01 -37.66 -11.79
C GLY A 11 -38.43 -36.67 -10.72
N LEU A 12 -37.76 -36.70 -9.57
CA LEU A 12 -37.53 -35.50 -8.75
C LEU A 12 -36.45 -35.75 -7.68
N PHE A 13 -35.27 -36.26 -8.05
CA PHE A 13 -34.15 -36.42 -7.10
C PHE A 13 -32.85 -35.72 -7.52
N PHE A 14 -32.89 -34.82 -8.53
CA PHE A 14 -31.68 -34.27 -9.14
C PHE A 14 -31.61 -32.75 -9.33
N LEU A 15 -32.37 -31.95 -8.55
CA LEU A 15 -32.38 -30.48 -8.70
C LEU A 15 -32.00 -29.67 -7.44
N GLY A 16 -31.47 -30.31 -6.39
CA GLY A 16 -31.14 -29.63 -5.13
C GLY A 16 -29.66 -29.39 -4.83
N LEU A 17 -28.71 -29.91 -5.63
CA LEU A 17 -27.29 -30.02 -5.23
C LEU A 17 -26.28 -29.32 -6.16
N ILE A 18 -26.70 -28.32 -6.96
CA ILE A 18 -25.80 -27.61 -7.89
C ILE A 18 -25.51 -26.15 -7.48
N GLY A 19 -26.12 -25.65 -6.40
CA GLY A 19 -25.94 -24.25 -5.98
C GLY A 19 -24.77 -23.95 -5.01
N LEU A 20 -24.03 -24.93 -4.51
CA LEU A 20 -23.09 -24.72 -3.38
C LEU A 20 -21.59 -24.78 -3.72
N PHE A 21 -21.23 -24.84 -5.00
CA PHE A 21 -19.83 -24.88 -5.47
C PHE A 21 -19.48 -23.69 -6.35
N MET A 22 -20.13 -22.54 -6.18
CA MET A 22 -19.49 -21.30 -6.61
C MET A 22 -18.54 -20.90 -5.48
N PRO A 23 -17.21 -20.92 -5.67
CA PRO A 23 -16.35 -20.18 -4.78
C PRO A 23 -16.82 -18.73 -4.87
N ALA A 24 -17.47 -18.24 -3.82
CA ALA A 24 -17.54 -16.81 -3.61
C ALA A 24 -16.10 -16.37 -3.37
N SER A 25 -15.40 -16.03 -4.45
CA SER A 25 -14.11 -15.38 -4.41
C SER A 25 -14.32 -13.93 -3.97
N GLY A 26 -14.79 -13.76 -2.73
CA GLY A 26 -14.66 -12.50 -2.02
C GLY A 26 -13.23 -12.40 -1.54
N HIS A 27 -12.27 -12.23 -2.45
CA HIS A 27 -10.96 -11.74 -2.08
C HIS A 27 -11.17 -10.26 -1.74
N ALA A 28 -10.89 -9.89 -0.49
CA ALA A 28 -10.63 -8.48 -0.20
C ALA A 28 -9.37 -8.12 -0.99
N HIS A 29 -9.52 -7.52 -2.17
CA HIS A 29 -8.40 -7.22 -3.05
C HIS A 29 -7.75 -5.89 -2.68
N SER A 30 -7.38 -5.77 -1.40
CA SER A 30 -6.58 -4.66 -0.90
C SER A 30 -5.27 -5.22 -0.37
N ALA A 31 -4.17 -4.69 -0.86
CA ALA A 31 -2.84 -5.02 -0.37
C ALA A 31 -2.39 -3.95 0.62
N SER A 32 -1.74 -4.37 1.69
CA SER A 32 -1.23 -3.45 2.72
C SER A 32 0.23 -3.74 3.01
N PHE A 33 1.06 -2.70 2.95
CA PHE A 33 2.50 -2.81 3.21
C PHE A 33 2.88 -1.97 4.43
N ILE A 34 3.79 -2.51 5.23
CA ILE A 34 4.47 -1.83 6.33
C ILE A 34 5.88 -1.49 5.86
N PHE A 35 6.35 -0.30 6.22
CA PHE A 35 7.69 0.15 5.91
C PHE A 35 8.37 0.78 7.12
N THR A 36 9.70 0.69 7.13
CA THR A 36 10.57 1.44 8.05
C THR A 36 11.70 2.08 7.26
N GLY A 37 12.27 3.15 7.79
CA GLY A 37 13.36 3.87 7.17
C GLY A 37 14.06 4.84 8.12
N GLU A 38 15.06 5.51 7.59
CA GLU A 38 15.87 6.50 8.28
C GLU A 38 16.00 7.75 7.41
N LEU A 39 15.94 8.93 8.04
CA LEU A 39 16.19 10.19 7.36
C LEU A 39 17.69 10.37 7.10
N VAL A 40 18.03 10.83 5.89
CA VAL A 40 19.42 10.91 5.39
C VAL A 40 19.79 12.33 5.01
N ALA A 41 18.83 13.16 4.60
CA ALA A 41 19.09 14.55 4.28
C ALA A 41 17.80 15.39 4.41
N ALA A 42 18.00 16.69 4.56
CA ALA A 42 16.97 17.69 4.41
C ALA A 42 17.47 18.78 3.47
N ASP A 43 16.55 19.47 2.80
CA ASP A 43 16.86 20.76 2.17
C ASP A 43 17.47 21.72 3.23
N PRO A 44 18.48 22.54 2.91
CA PRO A 44 19.17 23.42 3.87
C PRO A 44 18.31 24.44 4.64
N HIS A 45 17.01 24.59 4.34
CA HIS A 45 16.09 25.45 5.09
C HIS A 45 15.32 24.73 6.22
N SER A 46 15.78 23.57 6.67
CA SER A 46 14.94 22.61 7.38
C SER A 46 15.21 22.49 8.90
N ILE A 47 14.15 22.81 9.64
CA ILE A 47 13.74 22.36 11.00
C ILE A 47 14.62 22.81 12.16
N GLY A 48 13.97 23.51 13.09
CA GLY A 48 14.22 23.58 14.53
C GLY A 48 15.15 22.53 15.13
N GLY A 49 16.45 22.67 14.88
CA GLY A 49 17.49 21.74 15.34
C GLY A 49 17.41 20.32 14.79
N MET A 50 16.64 20.00 13.74
CA MET A 50 16.58 18.63 13.19
C MET A 50 17.59 18.40 12.06
N VAL A 51 17.94 19.39 11.23
CA VAL A 51 19.08 19.28 10.28
C VAL A 51 19.56 20.69 9.86
N THR A 52 20.48 21.29 10.62
CA THR A 52 21.20 22.50 10.15
C THR A 52 22.50 22.16 9.42
N ASP A 53 22.88 20.87 9.36
CA ASP A 53 24.13 20.40 8.78
C ASP A 53 23.99 18.94 8.30
N PRO A 54 24.04 18.66 6.98
CA PRO A 54 23.99 17.29 6.45
C PRO A 54 25.18 16.42 6.92
N THR A 55 26.22 17.01 7.54
CA THR A 55 27.39 16.28 8.06
C THR A 55 27.29 15.87 9.53
N ARG A 56 26.18 16.19 10.24
CA ARG A 56 25.99 15.82 11.66
C ARG A 56 24.68 15.07 11.96
N LEU A 57 24.14 14.34 11.00
CA LEU A 57 23.09 13.34 11.27
C LEU A 57 23.66 12.21 12.13
N SER A 58 23.54 12.35 13.44
CA SER A 58 23.64 11.21 14.35
C SER A 58 22.42 10.29 14.13
N PRO A 59 22.56 8.96 14.27
CA PRO A 59 21.76 7.94 13.55
C PRO A 59 20.34 7.69 14.10
N ARG A 60 19.43 8.67 14.21
CA ARG A 60 18.24 8.49 15.08
C ARG A 60 16.86 8.96 14.62
N SER A 61 16.70 9.64 13.48
CA SER A 61 15.36 10.02 13.02
C SER A 61 14.75 8.89 12.19
N MET A 62 14.02 8.00 12.87
CA MET A 62 13.35 6.86 12.26
C MET A 62 12.03 7.27 11.61
N VAL A 63 11.75 6.60 10.51
CA VAL A 63 10.48 6.67 9.80
C VAL A 63 9.83 5.31 9.83
N SER A 64 8.55 5.25 10.14
CA SER A 64 7.78 4.00 10.09
C SER A 64 6.36 4.28 9.69
N GLY A 65 5.75 3.40 8.92
CA GLY A 65 4.38 3.58 8.50
C GLY A 65 3.80 2.35 7.83
N PHE A 66 2.57 2.50 7.39
CA PHE A 66 1.92 1.55 6.51
C PHE A 66 1.08 2.27 5.48
N PHE A 67 0.79 1.57 4.39
CA PHE A 67 -0.18 2.01 3.42
C PHE A 67 -0.97 0.84 2.86
N THR A 68 -2.19 1.13 2.41
CA THR A 68 -3.09 0.17 1.78
C THR A 68 -3.53 0.73 0.44
N PHE A 69 -3.63 -0.13 -0.56
CA PHE A 69 -4.18 0.21 -1.86
C PHE A 69 -5.14 -0.87 -2.37
N ASP A 70 -6.05 -0.47 -3.26
CA ASP A 70 -6.92 -1.37 -4.00
C ASP A 70 -6.14 -1.98 -5.17
N ALA A 71 -5.90 -3.28 -5.12
CA ALA A 71 -5.15 -3.98 -6.16
C ALA A 71 -6.00 -4.22 -7.42
N ASN A 72 -7.32 -3.97 -7.39
CA ASN A 72 -8.17 -3.95 -8.59
C ASN A 72 -8.12 -2.62 -9.34
N THR A 73 -7.36 -1.63 -8.84
CA THR A 73 -7.29 -0.33 -9.51
C THR A 73 -6.89 -0.55 -10.96
N VAL A 74 -7.69 0.02 -11.87
CA VAL A 74 -7.49 -0.15 -13.31
C VAL A 74 -6.19 0.54 -13.71
N ASP A 75 -5.36 -0.18 -14.46
CA ASP A 75 -4.21 0.42 -15.11
C ASP A 75 -4.68 1.40 -16.20
N THR A 76 -4.32 2.66 -16.02
CA THR A 76 -4.66 3.75 -16.94
C THR A 76 -3.65 3.92 -18.08
N ASN A 77 -2.54 3.18 -18.04
CA ASN A 77 -1.54 3.16 -19.09
C ASN A 77 -1.66 1.85 -19.91
N ALA A 78 -1.58 1.97 -21.23
CA ALA A 78 -1.77 0.84 -22.15
C ALA A 78 -0.46 0.23 -22.66
N SER A 79 0.71 0.64 -22.14
CA SER A 79 2.01 0.25 -22.69
C SER A 79 2.38 -1.21 -22.44
N GLY A 80 1.75 -1.89 -21.47
CA GLY A 80 2.04 -3.28 -21.09
C GLY A 80 3.41 -3.48 -20.41
N THR A 81 4.12 -2.40 -20.14
CA THR A 81 5.42 -2.34 -19.46
C THR A 81 5.46 -1.30 -18.36
N VAL A 82 4.50 -0.37 -18.34
CA VAL A 82 4.39 0.70 -17.36
C VAL A 82 2.93 0.77 -16.95
N GLY A 83 2.67 0.46 -15.69
CA GLY A 83 1.34 0.44 -15.13
C GLY A 83 1.15 1.68 -14.29
N GLN A 84 0.03 2.37 -14.49
CA GLN A 84 -0.32 3.60 -13.80
C GLN A 84 -1.69 3.48 -13.13
N TYR A 85 -1.66 3.52 -11.80
CA TYR A 85 -2.81 3.23 -10.94
C TYR A 85 -3.21 4.48 -10.16
N ASN A 86 -4.07 5.29 -10.77
CA ASN A 86 -4.56 6.53 -10.17
C ASN A 86 -5.72 6.23 -9.22
N GLY A 87 -5.71 6.83 -8.03
CA GLY A 87 -6.72 6.59 -7.01
C GLY A 87 -6.53 5.28 -6.23
N ALA A 88 -5.41 4.59 -6.42
CA ALA A 88 -5.19 3.25 -5.84
C ALA A 88 -5.09 3.25 -4.32
N ILE A 89 -4.50 4.29 -3.72
CA ILE A 89 -4.19 4.33 -2.29
C ILE A 89 -5.47 4.63 -1.51
N SER A 90 -5.81 3.75 -0.58
CA SER A 90 -7.01 3.87 0.27
C SER A 90 -6.67 4.34 1.68
N SER A 91 -5.46 4.06 2.17
CA SER A 91 -4.97 4.59 3.43
C SER A 91 -3.45 4.67 3.49
N LEU A 92 -2.95 5.59 4.30
CA LEU A 92 -1.54 5.72 4.68
C LEU A 92 -1.47 6.32 6.09
N TRP A 93 -0.56 5.78 6.88
CA TRP A 93 -0.11 6.34 8.15
C TRP A 93 1.41 6.32 8.21
N LEU A 94 1.99 7.41 8.69
CA LEU A 94 3.42 7.63 8.75
C LEU A 94 3.77 8.30 10.07
N SER A 95 4.81 7.80 10.73
CA SER A 95 5.42 8.37 11.92
C SER A 95 6.87 8.71 11.62
N VAL A 96 7.27 9.94 11.94
CA VAL A 96 8.64 10.42 11.85
C VAL A 96 9.09 10.91 13.21
N THR A 97 10.15 10.34 13.77
CA THR A 97 10.69 10.80 15.05
C THR A 97 11.69 11.93 14.85
N ASN A 98 11.60 12.99 15.64
CA ASN A 98 12.60 14.06 15.63
C ASN A 98 13.87 13.72 16.41
N MET A 99 14.88 14.59 16.33
CA MET A 99 16.15 14.44 17.06
C MET A 99 15.96 14.45 18.59
N ALA A 100 14.85 15.02 19.08
CA ALA A 100 14.45 14.98 20.49
C ALA A 100 13.64 13.72 20.86
N GLY A 101 13.37 12.82 19.91
CA GLY A 101 12.62 11.57 20.10
C GLY A 101 11.10 11.72 20.08
N ALA A 102 10.55 12.90 19.78
CA ALA A 102 9.12 13.13 19.68
C ALA A 102 8.56 12.67 18.32
N PRO A 103 7.44 11.94 18.28
CA PRO A 103 6.84 11.48 17.03
C PRO A 103 5.99 12.56 16.36
N TYR A 104 6.15 12.69 15.06
CA TYR A 104 5.26 13.43 14.16
C TYR A 104 4.46 12.42 13.35
N LEU A 105 3.14 12.55 13.38
CA LEU A 105 2.20 11.62 12.75
C LEU A 105 1.54 12.27 11.54
N PHE A 106 1.49 11.52 10.45
CA PHE A 106 0.84 11.91 9.19
C PHE A 106 -0.16 10.86 8.76
N SER A 107 -1.22 11.31 8.11
CA SER A 107 -2.26 10.44 7.54
C SER A 107 -2.51 10.78 6.09
N PHE A 108 -3.02 9.82 5.33
CA PHE A 108 -3.51 10.02 3.97
C PHE A 108 -4.52 11.18 3.88
N ASN A 109 -4.38 12.01 2.85
CA ASN A 109 -5.31 13.05 2.48
C ASN A 109 -6.04 12.66 1.17
N PRO A 110 -7.25 12.09 1.25
CA PRO A 110 -7.99 11.67 0.06
C PRO A 110 -8.47 12.84 -0.82
N ALA A 111 -8.49 14.06 -0.27
CA ALA A 111 -8.87 15.26 -1.01
C ALA A 111 -7.67 15.95 -1.67
N GLY A 112 -6.44 15.46 -1.45
CA GLY A 112 -5.25 16.02 -2.03
C GLY A 112 -5.05 15.63 -3.50
N PRO A 113 -4.16 16.34 -4.22
CA PRO A 113 -3.99 16.18 -5.66
C PRO A 113 -3.25 14.88 -6.06
N LEU A 114 -2.50 14.28 -5.14
CA LEU A 114 -1.72 13.07 -5.38
C LEU A 114 -2.39 11.85 -4.75
N ASN A 115 -2.65 10.84 -5.59
CA ASN A 115 -2.97 9.47 -5.21
C ASN A 115 -2.64 8.58 -6.42
N THR A 116 -1.39 8.12 -6.51
CA THR A 116 -0.96 7.30 -7.64
C THR A 116 0.12 6.31 -7.23
N ILE A 117 0.06 5.13 -7.85
CA ILE A 117 1.13 4.14 -7.84
C ILE A 117 1.51 3.88 -9.30
N GLN A 118 2.81 3.83 -9.58
CA GLN A 118 3.33 3.45 -10.88
C GLN A 118 4.30 2.29 -10.75
N VAL A 119 4.18 1.31 -11.66
CA VAL A 119 5.08 0.18 -11.77
C VAL A 119 5.70 0.22 -13.15
N ASN A 120 7.01 0.46 -13.24
CA ASN A 120 7.75 0.36 -14.47
C ASN A 120 8.51 -0.97 -14.50
N ALA A 121 8.02 -1.87 -15.34
CA ALA A 121 8.59 -3.18 -15.61
C ALA A 121 9.32 -3.25 -16.95
N ASP A 122 9.47 -2.12 -17.66
CA ASP A 122 10.13 -2.07 -18.97
C ASP A 122 11.57 -2.62 -18.87
N PRO A 123 11.87 -3.74 -19.58
CA PRO A 123 13.20 -4.35 -19.53
C PRO A 123 14.26 -3.53 -20.28
N LEU A 124 13.83 -2.57 -21.11
CA LEU A 124 14.70 -1.67 -21.87
C LEU A 124 14.91 -0.32 -21.17
N ALA A 125 14.14 -0.02 -20.14
CA ALA A 125 14.33 1.20 -19.36
C ALA A 125 15.67 1.17 -18.63
N ALA A 126 16.26 2.36 -18.42
CA ALA A 126 17.46 2.51 -17.62
C ALA A 126 17.28 1.97 -16.19
N ASN A 127 16.05 2.02 -15.68
CA ASN A 127 15.68 1.51 -14.37
C ASN A 127 14.25 0.96 -14.41
N GLN A 128 14.06 -0.23 -13.82
CA GLN A 128 12.75 -0.67 -13.37
C GLN A 128 12.39 0.04 -12.07
N SER A 129 11.12 0.38 -11.87
CA SER A 129 10.72 1.20 -10.72
C SER A 129 9.35 0.87 -10.15
N TYR A 130 9.22 1.11 -8.85
CA TYR A 130 7.93 1.22 -8.18
C TYR A 130 7.89 2.59 -7.51
N THR A 131 6.95 3.43 -7.91
CA THR A 131 6.76 4.75 -7.32
C THR A 131 5.37 4.87 -6.74
N MET A 132 5.30 5.48 -5.57
CA MET A 132 4.06 5.81 -4.88
C MET A 132 4.11 7.29 -4.57
N ALA A 133 3.04 8.01 -4.89
CA ALA A 133 2.89 9.41 -4.57
C ALA A 133 1.50 9.66 -3.97
N THR A 134 1.47 10.27 -2.81
CA THR A 134 0.22 10.49 -2.08
C THR A 134 0.24 11.78 -1.31
N SER A 135 -0.93 12.42 -1.25
CA SER A 135 -1.12 13.59 -0.41
C SER A 135 -1.35 13.16 1.03
N ILE A 136 -0.83 13.92 1.97
CA ILE A 136 -0.91 13.64 3.40
C ILE A 136 -1.32 14.89 4.17
N ASN A 137 -1.80 14.67 5.38
CA ASN A 137 -2.06 15.71 6.37
C ASN A 137 -1.25 15.44 7.63
N ASN A 138 -0.88 16.52 8.32
CA ASN A 138 -0.33 16.43 9.66
C ASN A 138 -1.44 16.08 10.66
N VAL A 139 -1.17 15.13 11.56
CA VAL A 139 -2.11 14.67 12.60
C VAL A 139 -1.65 15.16 13.97
N VAL A 140 -0.40 14.86 14.35
CA VAL A 140 0.16 15.25 15.66
C VAL A 140 1.65 15.58 15.53
N PRO A 141 2.14 16.70 16.09
CA PRO A 141 1.37 17.83 16.62
C PRO A 141 0.63 18.58 15.49
N SER A 142 -0.60 19.03 15.71
CA SER A 142 -1.33 19.83 14.72
C SER A 142 -0.68 21.21 14.57
N GLY A 143 -0.37 21.63 13.34
CA GLY A 143 0.21 22.94 13.05
C GLY A 143 1.48 22.88 12.20
N PRO A 144 2.20 24.01 12.07
CA PRO A 144 3.45 24.06 11.33
C PRO A 144 4.53 23.16 11.95
N ILE A 145 5.25 22.45 11.09
CA ILE A 145 6.16 21.36 11.50
C ILE A 145 7.61 21.84 11.61
N ILE A 146 7.92 22.96 10.95
CA ILE A 146 9.25 23.55 10.85
C ILE A 146 9.26 24.82 11.72
N ASP A 147 10.21 24.92 12.66
CA ASP A 147 10.35 26.12 13.49
C ASP A 147 10.42 27.38 12.64
N GLY A 148 9.59 28.37 12.99
CA GLY A 148 9.63 29.72 12.41
C GLY A 148 8.64 29.99 11.28
N ASP A 149 8.00 29.00 10.66
CA ASP A 149 7.18 29.24 9.46
C ASP A 149 5.97 28.29 9.28
N ASN A 150 4.95 28.77 8.56
CA ASN A 150 3.67 28.11 8.23
C ASN A 150 3.83 26.90 7.26
N TYR A 151 4.63 25.90 7.63
CA TYR A 151 4.88 24.70 6.83
C TYR A 151 3.94 23.54 7.21
N TYR A 152 3.13 23.09 6.26
CA TYR A 152 2.20 21.97 6.44
C TYR A 152 2.63 20.76 5.62
N ALA A 153 2.43 19.57 6.18
CA ALA A 153 2.63 18.34 5.44
C ALA A 153 1.73 18.33 4.19
N ARG A 154 2.30 18.01 3.04
CA ARG A 154 1.58 18.01 1.76
C ARG A 154 1.64 16.64 1.10
N ASP A 155 2.85 16.13 0.86
CA ASP A 155 3.04 14.93 0.03
C ASP A 155 4.02 13.95 0.66
N PHE A 156 3.77 12.67 0.41
CA PHE A 156 4.70 11.57 0.66
C PHE A 156 4.98 10.85 -0.65
N PHE A 157 6.25 10.59 -0.92
CA PHE A 157 6.71 9.81 -2.06
C PHE A 157 7.53 8.63 -1.58
N MET A 158 7.36 7.48 -2.23
CA MET A 158 8.23 6.32 -2.11
C MET A 158 8.69 5.91 -3.49
N ASN A 159 9.99 5.74 -3.68
CA ASN A 159 10.60 5.39 -4.95
C ASN A 159 11.56 4.21 -4.75
N LEU A 160 11.21 3.08 -5.34
CA LEU A 160 12.09 1.92 -5.43
C LEU A 160 12.63 1.87 -6.86
N LEU A 161 13.93 2.08 -7.02
CA LEU A 161 14.59 2.10 -8.32
C LEU A 161 15.58 0.94 -8.38
N ASN A 162 15.44 0.08 -9.37
CA ASN A 162 16.44 -0.94 -9.67
C ASN A 162 17.12 -0.63 -11.01
N PRO A 163 18.44 -0.41 -11.03
CA PRO A 163 19.19 -0.30 -12.28
C PRO A 163 19.28 -1.61 -13.06
N ALA A 164 18.91 -2.75 -12.48
CA ALA A 164 18.79 -4.03 -13.17
C ALA A 164 17.33 -4.30 -13.61
N SER A 165 17.15 -4.88 -14.79
CA SER A 165 15.85 -5.11 -15.44
C SER A 165 15.20 -6.47 -15.08
N ASN A 166 15.15 -6.82 -13.78
CA ASN A 166 14.72 -8.16 -13.35
C ASN A 166 13.86 -8.21 -12.07
N VAL A 167 13.27 -7.10 -11.64
CA VAL A 167 12.47 -7.05 -10.40
C VAL A 167 10.99 -7.20 -10.66
N PHE A 168 10.48 -6.56 -11.70
CA PHE A 168 9.08 -6.66 -12.07
C PHE A 168 8.96 -7.54 -13.32
N ALA A 169 8.14 -8.59 -13.22
CA ALA A 169 7.84 -9.47 -14.33
C ALA A 169 6.79 -8.88 -15.29
N ASN A 170 5.97 -7.96 -14.78
CA ASN A 170 4.94 -7.21 -15.48
C ASN A 170 4.70 -5.87 -14.76
N ASP A 171 3.84 -5.06 -15.32
CA ASP A 171 3.43 -3.75 -14.81
C ASP A 171 2.23 -3.78 -13.86
N ALA A 172 1.77 -4.97 -13.46
CA ALA A 172 0.66 -5.13 -12.54
C ALA A 172 0.99 -4.55 -11.15
N LEU A 173 -0.03 -4.09 -10.42
CA LEU A 173 0.13 -3.76 -9.00
C LEU A 173 0.62 -4.99 -8.22
N PRO A 174 1.76 -4.91 -7.52
CA PRO A 174 2.26 -6.03 -6.75
C PRO A 174 1.42 -6.23 -5.50
N GLU A 175 0.74 -7.37 -5.32
CA GLU A 175 -0.01 -7.68 -4.09
C GLU A 175 0.91 -8.11 -2.93
N THR A 176 2.13 -8.54 -3.25
CA THR A 176 3.19 -8.83 -2.29
C THR A 176 4.33 -7.84 -2.49
N PRO A 177 4.89 -7.26 -1.42
CA PRO A 177 5.94 -6.28 -1.57
C PRO A 177 7.20 -6.95 -2.14
N SER A 178 7.81 -6.28 -3.11
CA SER A 178 9.13 -6.65 -3.60
C SER A 178 10.15 -6.52 -2.46
N SER A 179 11.05 -7.49 -2.35
CA SER A 179 12.16 -7.37 -1.38
C SER A 179 12.95 -6.10 -1.66
N LEU A 180 13.53 -5.48 -0.62
CA LEU A 180 14.39 -4.31 -0.80
C LEU A 180 15.76 -4.65 -1.41
N SER A 181 16.24 -5.90 -1.29
CA SER A 181 17.56 -6.34 -1.76
C SER A 181 17.92 -6.04 -3.22
N PRO A 182 17.03 -6.19 -4.23
CA PRO A 182 17.34 -5.84 -5.60
C PRO A 182 17.31 -4.34 -5.87
N PHE A 183 16.70 -3.55 -4.98
CA PHE A 183 16.78 -2.09 -5.06
C PHE A 183 18.04 -1.68 -4.30
N SER A 184 19.08 -1.30 -5.03
CA SER A 184 20.27 -0.74 -4.39
C SER A 184 19.84 0.45 -3.52
N PRO A 185 20.32 0.59 -2.28
CA PRO A 185 20.27 1.86 -1.58
C PRO A 185 21.17 2.80 -2.38
N TYR A 186 20.56 3.47 -3.36
CA TYR A 186 21.18 4.56 -4.08
C TYR A 186 21.38 5.69 -3.05
N CYS A 187 22.49 5.58 -2.33
CA CYS A 187 22.98 6.47 -1.31
C CYS A 187 24.41 6.78 -1.74
N ASN A 188 24.54 7.71 -2.68
CA ASN A 188 25.78 8.43 -2.91
C ASN A 188 25.49 9.90 -2.62
N LEU A 189 26.46 10.65 -2.08
CA LEU A 189 26.37 12.04 -1.62
C LEU A 189 26.00 13.08 -2.71
N LEU A 190 25.48 12.63 -3.86
CA LEU A 190 25.03 13.41 -5.02
C LEU A 190 23.62 12.99 -5.52
N ASN A 191 22.86 12.20 -4.76
CA ASN A 191 21.77 11.38 -5.31
C ASN A 191 20.34 11.96 -5.14
N PRO A 192 19.65 12.41 -6.22
CA PRO A 192 18.35 13.11 -6.17
C PRO A 192 17.11 12.23 -5.90
N ASP A 193 17.28 10.91 -5.78
CA ASP A 193 16.18 9.93 -5.69
C ASP A 193 16.22 9.11 -4.39
N GLY A 194 16.19 9.77 -3.23
CA GLY A 194 16.02 9.04 -1.97
C GLY A 194 14.79 8.13 -1.99
N GLN A 195 14.89 6.99 -1.30
CA GLN A 195 13.90 5.91 -1.38
C GLN A 195 12.53 6.35 -0.87
N PHE A 196 12.48 7.38 -0.03
CA PHE A 196 11.27 8.13 0.22
C PHE A 196 11.55 9.63 0.35
N ARG A 197 10.49 10.43 0.12
CA ARG A 197 10.49 11.87 0.34
C ARG A 197 9.24 12.31 1.08
N LEU A 198 9.40 13.30 1.94
CA LEU A 198 8.31 13.95 2.67
C LEU A 198 8.36 15.44 2.38
N VAL A 199 7.27 15.99 1.84
CA VAL A 199 7.22 17.38 1.37
C VAL A 199 6.29 18.20 2.26
N PHE A 200 6.80 19.36 2.65
CA PHE A 200 6.10 20.37 3.43
C PHE A 200 5.92 21.62 2.59
N ALA A 201 4.68 22.08 2.45
CA ALA A 201 4.37 23.30 1.72
C ALA A 201 4.35 24.49 2.66
N GLY A 202 5.00 25.58 2.25
CA GLY A 202 5.05 26.84 2.99
C GLY A 202 5.02 28.07 2.09
N GLY A 203 4.83 29.25 2.68
CA GLY A 203 4.72 30.51 1.93
C GLY A 203 6.01 30.96 1.24
N GLN A 204 7.17 30.41 1.62
CA GLN A 204 8.50 30.75 1.08
C GLN A 204 9.03 29.68 0.10
N GLY A 205 8.21 28.69 -0.27
CA GLY A 205 8.61 27.53 -1.05
C GLY A 205 8.45 26.23 -0.25
N ASP A 206 8.63 25.09 -0.91
CA ASP A 206 8.49 23.77 -0.29
C ASP A 206 9.78 23.32 0.37
N VAL A 207 9.66 22.59 1.47
CA VAL A 207 10.78 21.90 2.13
C VAL A 207 10.61 20.40 1.94
N THR A 208 11.69 19.72 1.53
CA THR A 208 11.69 18.28 1.32
C THR A 208 12.65 17.59 2.27
N LEU A 209 12.17 16.54 2.93
CA LEU A 209 12.99 15.57 3.66
C LEU A 209 13.19 14.33 2.81
N ILE A 210 14.39 13.77 2.88
CA ILE A 210 14.81 12.64 2.07
C ILE A 210 15.34 11.55 3.00
N GLY A 211 14.94 10.31 2.75
CA GLY A 211 15.45 9.17 3.52
C GLY A 211 15.46 7.86 2.75
N ASN A 212 16.00 6.85 3.44
CA ASN A 212 16.14 5.49 2.94
C ASN A 212 15.20 4.54 3.69
N LEU A 213 14.54 3.65 2.97
CA LEU A 213 13.83 2.50 3.51
C LEU A 213 14.80 1.42 3.99
N THR A 214 14.57 0.94 5.20
CA THR A 214 15.29 -0.17 5.82
C THR A 214 14.48 -1.46 5.79
N SER A 215 13.15 -1.38 5.70
CA SER A 215 12.27 -2.54 5.48
C SER A 215 11.01 -2.18 4.70
N LEU A 216 10.51 -3.16 3.95
CA LEU A 216 9.21 -3.15 3.30
C LEU A 216 8.65 -4.57 3.35
N SER A 217 7.47 -4.75 3.93
CA SER A 217 6.88 -6.08 4.15
C SER A 217 5.36 -6.03 4.09
N ALA A 218 4.73 -7.17 3.80
CA ALA A 218 3.27 -7.26 3.75
C ALA A 218 2.72 -7.23 5.18
N VAL A 219 1.60 -6.53 5.39
CA VAL A 219 0.80 -6.74 6.61
C VAL A 219 0.27 -8.16 6.55
N PRO A 220 0.58 -9.03 7.52
CA PRO A 220 -0.03 -10.35 7.57
C PRO A 220 -1.53 -10.18 7.71
N LEU A 221 -2.31 -10.58 6.70
CA LEU A 221 -3.76 -10.68 6.85
C LEU A 221 -4.02 -11.55 8.08
N PRO A 222 -4.78 -11.08 9.08
CA PRO A 222 -4.94 -11.83 10.32
C PRO A 222 -5.45 -13.23 9.98
N ALA A 223 -4.74 -14.27 10.40
CA ALA A 223 -5.23 -15.65 10.31
C ALA A 223 -6.63 -15.78 10.95
N ALA A 224 -6.96 -14.87 11.87
CA ALA A 224 -8.28 -14.67 12.45
C ALA A 224 -9.39 -14.45 11.39
N ALA A 225 -9.15 -13.80 10.26
CA ALA A 225 -10.17 -13.65 9.20
C ALA A 225 -10.53 -15.01 8.58
N TRP A 226 -9.54 -15.87 8.34
CA TRP A 226 -9.75 -17.24 7.86
C TRP A 226 -10.39 -18.14 8.90
N LEU A 227 -9.96 -18.04 10.16
CA LEU A 227 -10.56 -18.78 11.28
C LEU A 227 -11.98 -18.33 11.61
N PHE A 228 -12.26 -17.04 11.47
CA PHE A 228 -13.60 -16.49 11.64
C PHE A 228 -14.53 -16.94 10.53
N GLY A 229 -14.10 -16.85 9.26
CA GLY A 229 -14.87 -17.35 8.12
C GLY A 229 -15.17 -18.85 8.21
N SER A 230 -14.16 -19.67 8.52
CA SER A 230 -14.35 -21.12 8.71
C SER A 230 -15.18 -21.44 9.96
N GLY A 231 -15.03 -20.67 11.04
CA GLY A 231 -15.82 -20.79 12.27
C GLY A 231 -17.31 -20.54 12.03
N VAL A 232 -17.65 -19.49 11.27
CA VAL A 232 -19.05 -19.18 10.92
C VAL A 232 -19.67 -20.27 10.04
N ILE A 233 -18.94 -20.77 9.03
CA ILE A 233 -19.40 -21.88 8.19
C ILE A 233 -19.64 -23.15 9.03
N GLY A 234 -18.74 -23.45 9.96
CA GLY A 234 -18.88 -24.56 10.91
C GLY A 234 -20.13 -24.41 11.78
N LEU A 235 -20.41 -23.19 12.27
CA LEU A 235 -21.58 -22.90 13.09
C LEU A 235 -22.90 -23.06 12.33
N ILE A 236 -22.96 -22.61 11.07
CA ILE A 236 -24.12 -22.79 10.19
C ILE A 236 -24.36 -24.28 9.93
N GLY A 237 -23.30 -25.05 9.66
CA GLY A 237 -23.39 -26.50 9.48
C GLY A 237 -23.92 -27.23 10.73
N PHE A 238 -23.46 -26.82 11.91
CA PHE A 238 -23.94 -27.36 13.19
C PHE A 238 -25.40 -27.01 13.46
N ALA A 239 -25.80 -25.77 13.21
CA ALA A 239 -27.18 -25.32 13.38
C ALA A 239 -28.16 -26.10 12.48
N ARG A 240 -27.79 -26.36 11.22
CA ARG A 240 -28.61 -27.14 10.28
C ARG A 240 -28.81 -28.59 10.73
N ARG A 241 -27.76 -29.24 11.26
CA ARG A 241 -27.86 -30.61 11.81
C ARG A 241 -28.84 -30.67 12.99
N LYS A 242 -28.82 -29.66 13.87
CA LYS A 242 -29.71 -29.61 15.03
C LYS A 242 -31.18 -29.42 14.63
N MET A 243 -31.45 -28.64 13.58
CA MET A 243 -32.81 -28.43 13.07
C MET A 243 -33.37 -29.65 12.32
N SER A 244 -32.56 -30.38 11.55
CA SER A 244 -33.02 -31.61 10.88
C SER A 244 -33.22 -32.81 11.82
N ALA A 245 -32.66 -32.79 13.03
CA ALA A 245 -32.91 -33.81 14.05
C ALA A 245 -34.19 -33.56 14.87
N MET A 246 -34.85 -32.42 14.65
CA MET A 246 -36.00 -31.95 15.42
C MET A 246 -37.29 -31.90 14.59
N ALA A 247 -37.22 -32.33 13.33
CA ALA A 247 -38.34 -32.57 12.41
C ALA A 247 -38.48 -34.07 12.16
#